data_AF-A0A2S7QAT4-F1
#
_entry.id   AF-A0A2S7QAT4-F1
#
_cell.length_a   1.000
_cell.length_b   1.000
_cell.length_c   1.000
_cell.angle_alpha   90.00
_cell.angle_beta   90.00
_cell.angle_gamma   90.00
#
_symmetry.space_group_name_H-M   'P 1'
#
loop_
_entity.id
_entity.type
_entity.pdbx_description
1 polymer ?
#
loop_
_entity_poly.entity_id
_entity_poly.type
_entity_poly.pdbx_seq_one_letter_code
_entity_poly.pdbx_strand_id
1 'polypeptide(L)'
;MDPLSQPIQPSHDWQASISEEENTLRQRAIDEALFKLNTTLKQHNKLSYPPQAQRHVAEQIDRLYWAAGERDVNVNGEEWSEKGADYRLAENIEKLPEEWSEEAETKAPKQAAKYKELQKKLVELNDRRKAAKERLEQTRAAKRLLDPFEDASLHVQENLVTKNSEMERELERMRMLMLRVERGITGIGGTSDEDDMEIDFAENDREKLAAIGIN
;
A
#
# COMPACT_ATOMS: atom_id res chain seq x y z
N MET A 1 40.17 -23.37 4.66
CA MET A 1 41.02 -23.82 5.78
C MET A 1 42.45 -23.56 5.36
N ASP A 2 43.12 -22.59 5.97
CA ASP A 2 44.49 -22.26 5.59
C ASP A 2 45.47 -23.30 6.16
N PRO A 3 46.19 -24.03 5.29
CA PRO A 3 47.16 -25.05 5.73
C PRO A 3 48.36 -24.44 6.47
N LEU A 4 48.55 -23.13 6.39
CA LEU A 4 49.62 -22.38 7.05
C LEU A 4 49.32 -22.02 8.51
N SER A 5 48.08 -22.23 8.97
CA SER A 5 47.69 -21.98 10.36
C SER A 5 47.94 -23.17 11.28
N GLN A 6 48.05 -24.37 10.72
CA GLN A 6 48.33 -25.59 11.46
C GLN A 6 49.84 -25.80 11.63
N PRO A 7 50.28 -26.25 12.82
CA PRO A 7 51.68 -26.59 13.03
C PRO A 7 52.06 -27.76 12.10
N ILE A 8 53.20 -27.62 11.44
CA ILE A 8 53.72 -28.67 10.56
C ILE A 8 54.14 -29.84 11.44
N GLN A 9 53.57 -31.00 11.13
CA GLN A 9 53.89 -32.29 11.74
C GLN A 9 54.66 -33.13 10.70
N PRO A 10 55.66 -33.91 11.12
CA PRO A 10 56.34 -34.84 10.23
C PRO A 10 55.35 -35.91 9.73
N SER A 11 55.48 -36.32 8.46
CA SER A 11 54.58 -37.33 7.90
C SER A 11 54.82 -38.69 8.56
N HIS A 12 53.73 -39.46 8.73
CA HIS A 12 53.77 -40.78 9.35
C HIS A 12 54.68 -41.76 8.56
N ASP A 13 54.67 -41.66 7.23
CA ASP A 13 55.51 -42.49 6.34
C ASP A 13 57.01 -42.20 6.51
N TRP A 14 57.35 -40.93 6.80
CA TRP A 14 58.73 -40.54 7.06
C TRP A 14 59.19 -41.03 8.43
N GLN A 15 58.34 -40.93 9.46
CA GLN A 15 58.63 -41.47 10.80
C GLN A 15 58.85 -42.98 10.78
N ALA A 16 58.10 -43.72 9.97
CA ALA A 16 58.23 -45.17 9.82
C ALA A 16 59.53 -45.61 9.11
N SER A 17 60.19 -44.72 8.36
CA SER A 17 61.43 -45.02 7.63
C SER A 17 62.71 -44.88 8.48
N ILE A 18 62.60 -44.43 9.73
CA ILE A 18 63.74 -44.15 10.62
C ILE A 18 64.00 -45.38 11.50
N SER A 19 65.23 -45.89 11.51
CA SER A 19 65.65 -47.03 12.34
C SER A 19 65.64 -46.68 13.84
N GLU A 20 65.16 -47.60 14.70
CA GLU A 20 64.91 -47.35 16.14
C GLU A 20 66.17 -46.95 16.94
N GLU A 21 67.36 -47.37 16.53
CA GLU A 21 68.62 -47.11 17.24
C GLU A 21 69.15 -45.67 17.07
N GLU A 22 68.88 -45.02 15.93
CA GLU A 22 69.26 -43.62 15.68
C GLU A 22 68.18 -42.62 16.15
N ASN A 23 67.05 -43.14 16.62
CA ASN A 23 65.81 -42.40 16.73
C ASN A 23 65.85 -41.39 17.89
N THR A 24 66.35 -41.77 19.07
CA THR A 24 66.23 -40.93 20.28
C THR A 24 67.01 -39.60 20.21
N LEU A 25 68.23 -39.60 19.67
CA LEU A 25 69.06 -38.40 19.52
C LEU A 25 68.61 -37.54 18.33
N ARG A 26 68.17 -38.15 17.23
CA ARG A 26 67.64 -37.41 16.07
C ARG A 26 66.27 -36.82 16.34
N GLN A 27 65.38 -37.52 17.03
CA GLN A 27 64.01 -37.09 17.28
C GLN A 27 63.98 -35.80 18.11
N ARG A 28 64.87 -35.65 19.10
CA ARG A 28 65.04 -34.37 19.82
C ARG A 28 65.49 -33.22 18.91
N ALA A 29 66.41 -33.46 17.99
CA ALA A 29 66.88 -32.45 17.04
C ALA A 29 65.80 -32.09 16.00
N ILE A 30 65.00 -33.09 15.58
CA ILE A 30 63.84 -32.92 14.71
C ILE A 30 62.76 -32.10 15.40
N ASP A 31 62.44 -32.42 16.66
CA ASP A 31 61.47 -31.68 17.47
C ASP A 31 61.90 -30.23 17.69
N GLU A 32 63.19 -30.00 17.96
CA GLU A 32 63.73 -28.64 18.11
C GLU A 32 63.70 -27.86 16.79
N ALA A 33 64.03 -28.50 15.66
CA ALA A 33 63.95 -27.90 14.34
C ALA A 33 62.51 -27.58 13.94
N LEU A 34 61.58 -28.50 14.19
CA LEU A 34 60.14 -28.32 13.96
C LEU A 34 59.57 -27.22 14.86
N PHE A 35 60.02 -27.15 16.12
CA PHE A 35 59.62 -26.08 17.03
C PHE A 35 60.08 -24.72 16.49
N LYS A 36 61.37 -24.58 16.13
CA LYS A 36 61.91 -23.34 15.54
C LYS A 36 61.17 -22.96 14.26
N LEU A 37 60.96 -23.90 13.34
CA LEU A 37 60.22 -23.67 12.10
C LEU A 37 58.78 -23.24 12.36
N ASN A 38 58.07 -23.90 13.26
CA ASN A 38 56.70 -23.52 13.60
C ASN A 38 56.64 -22.14 14.28
N THR A 39 57.65 -21.76 15.08
CA THR A 39 57.70 -20.41 15.67
C THR A 39 57.96 -19.32 14.63
N THR A 40 58.87 -19.54 13.68
CA THR A 40 59.12 -18.57 12.60
C THR A 40 57.93 -18.47 11.66
N LEU A 41 57.26 -19.59 11.36
CA LEU A 41 56.02 -19.61 10.58
C LEU A 41 54.91 -18.80 11.27
N LYS A 42 54.71 -18.98 12.58
CA LYS A 42 53.75 -18.21 13.37
C LYS A 42 54.08 -16.71 13.37
N GLN A 43 55.35 -16.35 13.49
CA GLN A 43 55.79 -14.95 13.43
C GLN A 43 55.52 -14.35 12.05
N HIS A 44 55.87 -15.06 10.97
CA HIS A 44 55.60 -14.61 9.61
C HIS A 44 54.10 -14.48 9.35
N ASN A 45 53.28 -15.45 9.76
CA ASN A 45 51.82 -15.40 9.63
C ASN A 45 51.23 -14.17 10.35
N LYS A 46 51.70 -13.88 11.57
CA LYS A 46 51.27 -12.69 12.33
C LYS A 46 51.68 -11.38 11.68
N LEU A 47 52.81 -11.35 10.97
CA LEU A 47 53.30 -10.17 10.25
C LEU A 47 52.58 -9.96 8.91
N SER A 48 52.39 -11.03 8.12
CA SER A 48 51.71 -10.97 6.83
C SER A 48 50.20 -10.78 6.97
N TYR A 49 49.59 -11.41 7.99
CA TYR A 49 48.15 -11.36 8.25
C TYR A 49 47.90 -10.95 9.70
N PRO A 50 48.05 -9.66 10.04
CA PRO A 50 47.72 -9.20 11.37
C PRO A 50 46.23 -9.42 11.66
N PRO A 51 45.87 -9.79 12.91
CA PRO A 51 44.48 -10.12 13.26
C PRO A 51 43.51 -8.96 13.04
N GLN A 52 44.00 -7.71 13.11
CA GLN A 52 43.21 -6.52 12.78
C GLN A 52 42.87 -6.45 11.27
N ALA A 53 43.78 -6.85 10.38
CA ALA A 53 43.52 -6.89 8.95
C ALA A 53 42.53 -7.99 8.58
N GLN A 54 42.64 -9.17 9.22
CA GLN A 54 41.66 -10.25 9.05
C GLN A 54 40.26 -9.81 9.50
N ARG A 55 40.16 -9.12 10.64
CA ARG A 55 38.89 -8.55 11.12
C ARG A 55 38.34 -7.49 10.17
N HIS A 56 39.18 -6.60 9.66
CA HIS A 56 38.75 -5.57 8.71
C HIS A 56 38.28 -6.15 7.38
N VAL A 57 38.95 -7.20 6.87
CA VAL A 57 38.50 -7.92 5.67
C VAL A 57 37.18 -8.65 5.93
N ALA A 58 37.03 -9.29 7.10
CA ALA A 58 35.75 -9.90 7.49
C ALA A 58 34.63 -8.86 7.55
N GLU A 59 34.87 -7.71 8.18
CA GLU A 59 33.92 -6.60 8.22
C GLU A 59 33.60 -6.05 6.82
N GLN A 60 34.58 -5.99 5.91
CA GLN A 60 34.34 -5.61 4.52
C GLN A 60 33.49 -6.65 3.78
N ILE A 61 33.76 -7.94 3.98
CA ILE A 61 32.97 -9.03 3.39
C ILE A 61 31.55 -8.98 3.94
N ASP A 62 31.36 -8.77 5.24
CA ASP A 62 30.03 -8.63 5.85
C ASP A 62 29.30 -7.43 5.26
N ARG A 63 29.96 -6.26 5.17
CA ARG A 63 29.37 -5.07 4.52
C ARG A 63 29.01 -5.33 3.07
N LEU A 64 29.87 -6.00 2.31
CA LEU A 64 29.61 -6.37 0.93
C LEU A 64 28.48 -7.39 0.83
N TYR A 65 28.37 -8.33 1.75
CA TYR A 65 27.29 -9.31 1.79
C TYR A 65 25.95 -8.64 2.08
N TRP A 66 25.90 -7.72 3.04
CA TRP A 66 24.71 -6.92 3.32
C TRP A 66 24.36 -6.01 2.12
N ALA A 67 25.34 -5.29 1.57
CA ALA A 67 25.14 -4.41 0.43
C ALA A 67 24.79 -5.17 -0.87
N ALA A 68 25.32 -6.37 -1.07
CA ALA A 68 24.98 -7.26 -2.18
C ALA A 68 23.63 -7.92 -1.96
N GLY A 69 23.25 -8.27 -0.73
CA GLY A 69 21.91 -8.70 -0.40
C GLY A 69 20.88 -7.61 -0.68
N GLU A 70 21.18 -6.35 -0.36
CA GLU A 70 20.36 -5.20 -0.73
C GLU A 70 20.39 -4.89 -2.24
N ARG A 71 21.52 -5.14 -2.93
CA ARG A 71 21.64 -4.94 -4.38
C ARG A 71 21.02 -6.06 -5.21
N ASP A 72 21.11 -7.33 -4.86
CA ASP A 72 20.44 -8.41 -5.60
C ASP A 72 18.92 -8.30 -5.51
N VAL A 73 18.42 -7.68 -4.43
CA VAL A 73 17.02 -7.25 -4.30
C VAL A 73 16.67 -6.16 -5.34
N ASN A 74 17.62 -5.32 -5.77
CA ASN A 74 17.36 -4.11 -6.57
C ASN A 74 17.98 -4.09 -7.98
N VAL A 75 18.91 -4.99 -8.32
CA VAL A 75 19.67 -4.93 -9.57
C VAL A 75 19.00 -5.73 -10.69
N ASN A 76 18.20 -6.74 -10.38
CA ASN A 76 17.39 -7.50 -11.35
C ASN A 76 16.13 -8.18 -10.74
N GLY A 77 15.87 -7.99 -9.44
CA GLY A 77 14.71 -8.56 -8.76
C GLY A 77 13.47 -7.72 -9.04
N GLU A 78 12.50 -8.28 -9.76
CA GLU A 78 11.19 -7.66 -9.89
C GLU A 78 10.64 -7.45 -8.46
N GLU A 79 10.12 -6.27 -8.12
CA GLU A 79 9.76 -5.84 -6.76
C GLU A 79 8.81 -6.82 -6.00
N TRP A 80 8.11 -7.70 -6.73
CA TRP A 80 7.31 -8.79 -6.16
C TRP A 80 8.13 -9.97 -5.62
N SER A 81 9.39 -10.10 -6.03
CA SER A 81 10.35 -11.15 -5.68
C SER A 81 11.16 -10.82 -4.42
N GLU A 82 11.08 -9.58 -3.93
CA GLU A 82 11.73 -9.16 -2.70
C GLU A 82 11.15 -9.93 -1.50
N LYS A 83 12.03 -10.53 -0.70
CA LYS A 83 11.61 -11.22 0.55
C LYS A 83 11.04 -10.19 1.52
N GLY A 84 9.71 -10.12 1.59
CA GLY A 84 9.00 -9.15 2.43
C GLY A 84 8.05 -8.24 1.64
N ALA A 85 7.91 -8.41 0.32
CA ALA A 85 6.93 -7.70 -0.48
C ALA A 85 5.53 -7.80 0.13
N ASP A 86 4.92 -6.64 0.41
CA ASP A 86 3.56 -6.60 0.94
C ASP A 86 2.55 -6.83 -0.19
N TYR A 87 2.04 -8.06 -0.29
CA TYR A 87 0.97 -8.44 -1.22
C TYR A 87 -0.40 -7.87 -0.84
N ARG A 88 -0.46 -6.91 0.08
CA ARG A 88 -1.64 -6.07 0.30
C ARG A 88 -1.63 -4.87 -0.67
N LEU A 89 -0.53 -4.49 -1.29
CA LEU A 89 -0.57 -3.41 -2.27
C LEU A 89 -1.03 -3.96 -3.62
N ALA A 90 -2.02 -3.30 -4.25
CA ALA A 90 -2.54 -3.75 -5.54
C ALA A 90 -1.48 -3.70 -6.64
N GLU A 91 -0.58 -2.71 -6.57
CA GLU A 91 0.55 -2.52 -7.48
C GLU A 91 1.50 -3.73 -7.47
N ASN A 92 1.76 -4.30 -6.30
CA ASN A 92 2.60 -5.49 -6.18
C ASN A 92 1.89 -6.72 -6.74
N ILE A 93 0.58 -6.87 -6.50
CA ILE A 93 -0.22 -7.97 -7.06
C ILE A 93 -0.27 -7.91 -8.59
N GLU A 94 -0.39 -6.70 -9.16
CA GLU A 94 -0.46 -6.49 -10.62
C GLU A 94 0.88 -6.77 -11.32
N LYS A 95 2.01 -6.62 -10.61
CA LYS A 95 3.35 -6.98 -11.10
C LYS A 95 3.64 -8.49 -11.06
N LEU A 96 2.79 -9.32 -10.41
CA LEU A 96 3.04 -10.76 -10.34
C LEU A 96 2.81 -11.43 -11.71
N PRO A 97 3.78 -12.22 -12.21
CA PRO A 97 3.59 -13.00 -13.43
C PRO A 97 2.57 -14.12 -13.20
N GLU A 98 1.75 -14.43 -14.21
CA GLU A 98 0.75 -15.53 -14.17
C GLU A 98 1.40 -16.92 -14.01
N GLU A 99 2.68 -17.02 -14.35
CA GLU A 99 3.46 -18.25 -14.29
C GLU A 99 4.77 -18.03 -13.54
N TRP A 100 5.13 -18.96 -12.65
CA TRP A 100 6.33 -18.84 -11.79
C TRP A 100 7.62 -18.81 -12.61
N SER A 101 7.73 -19.71 -13.60
CA SER A 101 8.71 -19.73 -14.70
C SER A 101 8.63 -21.09 -15.41
N GLU A 102 8.92 -21.14 -16.71
CA GLU A 102 8.96 -22.40 -17.49
C GLU A 102 9.96 -23.42 -16.91
N GLU A 103 11.07 -22.92 -16.34
CA GLU A 103 12.09 -23.75 -15.70
C GLU A 103 11.63 -24.33 -14.34
N ALA A 104 10.74 -23.63 -13.63
CA ALA A 104 10.14 -24.14 -12.39
C ALA A 104 9.04 -25.17 -12.66
N GLU A 105 8.33 -25.07 -13.79
CA GLU A 105 7.36 -26.09 -14.19
C GLU A 105 8.03 -27.43 -14.51
N THR A 106 9.21 -27.40 -15.12
CA THR A 106 9.99 -28.60 -15.44
C THR A 106 10.70 -29.20 -14.21
N LYS A 107 11.29 -28.36 -13.33
CA LYS A 107 12.01 -28.83 -12.13
C LYS A 107 11.10 -29.17 -10.95
N ALA A 108 9.99 -28.47 -10.77
CA ALA A 108 9.12 -28.59 -9.60
C ALA A 108 7.63 -28.33 -9.92
N PRO A 109 6.96 -29.22 -10.67
CA PRO A 109 5.58 -29.00 -11.17
C PRO A 109 4.55 -28.82 -10.04
N LYS A 110 4.75 -29.49 -8.89
CA LYS A 110 3.86 -29.35 -7.72
C LYS A 110 3.91 -27.96 -7.10
N GLN A 111 5.05 -27.28 -7.17
CA GLN A 111 5.21 -25.93 -6.61
C GLN A 111 4.66 -24.89 -7.57
N ALA A 112 4.89 -25.07 -8.88
CA ALA A 112 4.29 -24.22 -9.91
C ALA A 112 2.75 -24.25 -9.90
N ALA A 113 2.14 -25.44 -9.75
CA ALA A 113 0.68 -25.56 -9.61
C ALA A 113 0.15 -24.81 -8.38
N LYS A 114 0.83 -24.95 -7.22
CA LYS A 114 0.48 -24.24 -5.99
C LYS A 114 0.58 -22.73 -6.14
N TYR A 115 1.58 -22.23 -6.86
CA TYR A 115 1.69 -20.81 -7.16
C TYR A 115 0.49 -20.31 -7.95
N LYS A 116 0.15 -20.98 -9.06
CA LYS A 116 -1.01 -20.62 -9.90
C LYS A 116 -2.30 -20.57 -9.08
N GLU A 117 -2.50 -21.53 -8.16
CA GLU A 117 -3.65 -21.51 -7.25
C GLU A 117 -3.63 -20.31 -6.28
N LEU A 118 -2.49 -20.02 -5.66
CA LEU A 118 -2.36 -18.92 -4.70
C LEU A 118 -2.49 -17.56 -5.36
N GLN A 119 -1.93 -17.39 -6.56
CA GLN A 119 -2.04 -16.17 -7.34
C GLN A 119 -3.51 -15.89 -7.71
N LYS A 120 -4.24 -16.89 -8.20
CA LYS A 120 -5.68 -16.75 -8.50
C LYS A 120 -6.47 -16.32 -7.26
N LYS A 121 -6.17 -16.92 -6.10
CA LYS A 121 -6.80 -16.53 -4.82
C LYS A 121 -6.43 -15.10 -4.42
N LEU A 122 -5.19 -14.66 -4.63
CA LEU A 122 -4.75 -13.29 -4.33
C LEU A 122 -5.49 -12.26 -5.19
N VAL A 123 -5.63 -12.52 -6.50
CA VAL A 123 -6.37 -11.65 -7.41
C VAL A 123 -7.85 -11.57 -6.98
N GLU A 124 -8.49 -12.71 -6.72
CA GLU A 124 -9.88 -12.74 -6.26
C GLU A 124 -10.09 -11.97 -4.95
N LEU A 125 -9.19 -12.14 -3.97
CA LEU A 125 -9.25 -11.39 -2.71
C LEU A 125 -8.99 -9.90 -2.91
N ASN A 126 -8.12 -9.52 -3.84
CA ASN A 126 -7.85 -8.13 -4.18
C ASN A 126 -9.11 -7.47 -4.78
N ASP A 127 -9.82 -8.17 -5.67
CA ASP A 127 -11.04 -7.67 -6.30
C ASP A 127 -12.16 -7.51 -5.28
N ARG A 128 -12.37 -8.51 -4.40
CA ARG A 128 -13.32 -8.40 -3.28
C ARG A 128 -13.01 -7.21 -2.39
N ARG A 129 -11.73 -6.94 -2.15
CA ARG A 129 -11.29 -5.78 -1.37
C ARG A 129 -11.51 -4.46 -2.11
N LYS A 130 -11.25 -4.38 -3.42
CA LYS A 130 -11.54 -3.20 -4.25
C LYS A 130 -13.05 -2.88 -4.18
N ALA A 131 -13.92 -3.88 -4.39
CA ALA A 131 -15.37 -3.72 -4.27
C ALA A 131 -15.83 -3.29 -2.86
N ALA A 132 -15.22 -3.83 -1.80
CA ALA A 132 -15.53 -3.43 -0.42
C ALA A 132 -15.12 -1.98 -0.15
N LYS A 133 -13.96 -1.53 -0.67
CA LYS A 133 -13.51 -0.14 -0.58
C LYS A 133 -14.45 0.80 -1.32
N GLU A 134 -14.91 0.44 -2.51
CA GLU A 134 -15.87 1.24 -3.28
C GLU A 134 -17.19 1.42 -2.52
N ARG A 135 -17.74 0.36 -1.93
CA ARG A 135 -18.95 0.46 -1.09
C ARG A 135 -18.73 1.37 0.12
N LEU A 136 -17.55 1.30 0.73
CA LEU A 136 -17.20 2.15 1.85
C LEU A 136 -17.03 3.61 1.43
N GLU A 137 -16.47 3.89 0.25
CA GLU A 137 -16.41 5.26 -0.28
C GLU A 137 -17.79 5.78 -0.69
N GLN A 138 -18.68 4.94 -1.24
CA GLN A 138 -20.07 5.31 -1.51
C GLN A 138 -20.83 5.68 -0.24
N THR A 139 -20.71 4.85 0.81
CA THR A 139 -21.35 5.13 2.11
C THR A 139 -20.75 6.35 2.80
N ARG A 140 -19.43 6.57 2.69
CA ARG A 140 -18.79 7.81 3.16
C ARG A 140 -19.25 9.04 2.37
N ALA A 141 -19.40 8.95 1.07
CA ALA A 141 -19.91 10.03 0.23
C ALA A 141 -21.36 10.36 0.60
N ALA A 142 -22.21 9.34 0.78
CA ALA A 142 -23.56 9.52 1.29
C ALA A 142 -23.57 10.14 2.70
N LYS A 143 -22.68 9.70 3.59
CA LYS A 143 -22.52 10.31 4.91
C LYS A 143 -22.14 11.79 4.82
N ARG A 144 -21.16 12.16 3.98
CA ARG A 144 -20.78 13.57 3.75
C ARG A 144 -21.94 14.44 3.26
N LEU A 145 -22.88 13.86 2.51
CA LEU A 145 -24.11 14.55 2.10
C LEU A 145 -25.12 14.67 3.23
N LEU A 146 -25.12 13.73 4.19
CA LEU A 146 -25.96 13.75 5.39
C LEU A 146 -25.38 14.58 6.54
N ASP A 147 -24.06 14.80 6.59
CA ASP A 147 -23.40 15.57 7.66
C ASP A 147 -24.07 16.95 7.91
N PRO A 148 -24.50 17.73 6.89
CA PRO A 148 -25.23 18.98 7.11
C PRO A 148 -26.64 18.80 7.70
N PHE A 149 -27.23 17.61 7.58
CA PHE A 149 -28.55 17.29 8.09
C PHE A 149 -28.53 16.68 9.50
N GLU A 150 -27.36 16.26 10.02
CA GLU A 150 -27.25 15.79 11.42
C GLU A 150 -27.67 16.91 12.40
N ASP A 151 -27.35 18.17 12.07
CA ASP A 151 -27.81 19.37 12.77
C ASP A 151 -28.88 20.13 11.97
N ALA A 152 -29.95 19.43 11.58
CA ALA A 152 -31.05 19.98 10.78
C ALA A 152 -31.67 21.28 11.38
N SER A 153 -31.63 21.43 12.71
CA SER A 153 -32.14 22.62 13.41
C SER A 153 -31.27 23.88 13.24
N LEU A 154 -30.00 23.72 12.87
CA LEU A 154 -29.05 24.84 12.69
C LEU A 154 -28.76 25.13 11.21
N HIS A 155 -28.80 24.12 10.33
CA HIS A 155 -28.33 24.24 8.95
C HIS A 155 -29.41 24.16 7.87
N VAL A 156 -30.61 23.67 8.20
CA VAL A 156 -31.72 23.58 7.23
C VAL A 156 -32.73 24.68 7.53
N GLN A 157 -32.96 25.57 6.56
CA GLN A 157 -34.05 26.54 6.67
C GLN A 157 -35.39 25.80 6.67
N GLU A 158 -36.13 25.89 7.77
CA GLU A 158 -37.46 25.27 7.95
C GLU A 158 -38.43 25.63 6.81
N ASN A 159 -38.25 26.82 6.23
CA ASN A 159 -39.04 27.33 5.11
C ASN A 159 -38.78 26.64 3.76
N LEU A 160 -37.78 25.76 3.63
CA LEU A 160 -37.50 25.05 2.37
C LEU A 160 -38.43 23.86 2.15
N VAL A 161 -38.91 23.24 3.23
CA VAL A 161 -39.88 22.13 3.18
C VAL A 161 -41.27 22.63 2.78
N THR A 162 -41.57 23.91 3.08
CA THR A 162 -42.85 24.53 2.73
C THR A 162 -42.83 25.23 1.38
N LYS A 163 -41.67 25.67 0.88
CA LYS A 163 -41.53 26.43 -0.37
C LYS A 163 -41.80 25.54 -1.58
N ASN A 164 -42.85 25.85 -2.33
CA ASN A 164 -43.43 25.09 -3.46
C ASN A 164 -44.19 23.81 -3.07
N SER A 165 -44.58 23.65 -1.80
CA SER A 165 -45.41 22.51 -1.39
C SER A 165 -46.83 22.60 -1.98
N GLU A 166 -47.51 21.47 -2.15
CA GLU A 166 -48.93 21.45 -2.55
C GLU A 166 -49.81 22.22 -1.55
N MET A 167 -49.40 22.23 -0.27
CA MET A 167 -50.04 23.01 0.79
C MET A 167 -49.92 24.51 0.55
N GLU A 168 -48.77 25.04 0.13
CA GLU A 168 -48.62 26.47 -0.19
C GLU A 168 -49.50 26.86 -1.39
N ARG A 169 -49.57 26.00 -2.43
CA ARG A 169 -50.46 26.20 -3.59
C ARG A 169 -51.94 26.13 -3.22
N GLU A 170 -52.31 25.32 -2.23
CA GLU A 170 -53.68 25.25 -1.71
C GLU A 170 -53.99 26.46 -0.83
N LEU A 171 -53.04 26.92 -0.01
CA LEU A 171 -53.17 28.15 0.78
C LEU A 171 -53.30 29.39 -0.10
N GLU A 172 -52.57 29.47 -1.22
CA GLU A 172 -52.71 30.53 -2.22
C GLU A 172 -54.11 30.49 -2.87
N ARG A 173 -54.60 29.30 -3.24
CA ARG A 173 -55.97 29.10 -3.75
C ARG A 173 -57.02 29.48 -2.72
N MET A 174 -56.84 29.13 -1.46
CA MET A 174 -57.72 29.52 -0.36
C MET A 174 -57.69 31.04 -0.12
N ARG A 175 -56.53 31.70 -0.21
CA ARG A 175 -56.43 33.16 -0.13
C ARG A 175 -57.16 33.84 -1.29
N MET A 176 -57.00 33.34 -2.51
CA MET A 176 -57.74 33.84 -3.67
C MET A 176 -59.25 33.63 -3.54
N LEU A 177 -59.68 32.46 -3.05
CA LEU A 177 -61.09 32.20 -2.78
C LEU A 177 -61.63 33.09 -1.67
N MET A 178 -60.86 33.32 -0.59
CA MET A 178 -61.23 34.23 0.49
C MET A 178 -61.37 35.66 -0.01
N LEU A 179 -60.45 36.17 -0.82
CA LEU A 179 -60.56 37.49 -1.45
C LEU A 179 -61.79 37.60 -2.37
N ARG A 180 -62.11 36.54 -3.12
CA ARG A 180 -63.32 36.50 -3.95
C ARG A 180 -64.60 36.43 -3.11
N VAL A 181 -64.58 35.68 -2.01
CA VAL A 181 -65.71 35.58 -1.07
C VAL A 181 -65.91 36.89 -0.33
N GLU A 182 -64.84 37.54 0.13
CA GLU A 182 -64.88 38.89 0.71
C GLU A 182 -65.43 39.89 -0.29
N ARG A 183 -64.94 39.91 -1.54
CA ARG A 183 -65.47 40.79 -2.60
C ARG A 183 -66.93 40.49 -2.94
N GLY A 184 -67.33 39.22 -2.92
CA GLY A 184 -68.71 38.80 -3.12
C GLY A 184 -69.63 39.22 -1.97
N ILE A 185 -69.13 39.15 -0.73
CA ILE A 185 -69.86 39.56 0.48
C ILE A 185 -69.94 41.09 0.57
N THR A 186 -68.87 41.83 0.25
CA THR A 186 -68.91 43.30 0.16
C THR A 186 -69.77 43.77 -1.01
N GLY A 187 -69.78 43.03 -2.14
CA GLY A 187 -70.66 43.32 -3.28
C GLY A 187 -72.14 42.98 -3.02
N ILE A 188 -72.45 42.08 -2.09
CA ILE A 188 -73.83 41.77 -1.66
C ILE A 188 -74.29 42.68 -0.50
N GLY A 189 -73.36 43.18 0.32
CA GLY A 189 -73.62 44.13 1.41
C GLY A 189 -73.64 45.61 0.98
N GLY A 190 -73.12 45.95 -0.19
CA GLY A 190 -73.13 47.28 -0.78
C GLY A 190 -74.08 47.34 -1.97
N THR A 191 -75.35 47.62 -1.71
CA THR A 191 -76.18 48.27 -2.75
C THR A 191 -75.59 49.67 -2.96
N SER A 192 -75.43 50.06 -4.23
CA SER A 192 -74.85 51.32 -4.77
C SER A 192 -73.33 51.51 -4.56
N ASP A 193 -72.52 51.22 -5.57
CA ASP A 193 -72.18 52.21 -6.61
C ASP A 193 -71.42 51.55 -7.77
N GLU A 194 -71.79 51.95 -8.97
CA GLU A 194 -71.09 51.69 -10.22
C GLU A 194 -69.72 52.37 -10.15
N ASP A 195 -68.64 51.59 -10.07
CA ASP A 195 -67.32 52.05 -10.49
C ASP A 195 -66.55 50.85 -11.07
N ASP A 196 -66.41 50.91 -12.40
CA ASP A 196 -65.50 50.08 -13.19
C ASP A 196 -64.07 50.22 -12.63
N MET A 197 -63.59 49.15 -12.00
CA MET A 197 -62.16 48.90 -11.87
C MET A 197 -61.83 47.60 -12.58
N GLU A 198 -61.63 47.73 -13.89
CA GLU A 198 -60.96 46.76 -14.75
C GLU A 198 -59.51 46.65 -14.27
N ILE A 199 -59.19 45.57 -13.53
CA ILE A 199 -57.82 45.27 -13.11
C ILE A 199 -57.20 44.38 -14.19
N ASP A 200 -56.44 44.99 -15.09
CA ASP A 200 -55.63 44.31 -16.09
C ASP A 200 -54.50 43.49 -15.43
N PHE A 201 -54.70 42.17 -15.34
CA PHE A 201 -53.67 41.23 -14.88
C PHE A 201 -52.87 40.59 -16.03
N ALA A 202 -53.07 41.02 -17.29
CA ALA A 202 -52.51 40.34 -18.45
C ALA A 202 -51.06 40.75 -18.83
N GLU A 203 -50.50 41.81 -18.22
CA GLU A 203 -49.24 42.40 -18.72
C GLU A 203 -47.99 42.05 -17.89
N ASN A 204 -48.15 41.67 -16.61
CA ASN A 204 -47.01 41.51 -15.70
C ASN A 204 -46.27 40.15 -15.83
N ASP A 205 -46.88 39.16 -16.48
CA ASP A 205 -46.28 37.84 -16.67
C ASP A 205 -45.34 37.79 -17.90
N ARG A 206 -45.53 38.69 -18.89
CA ARG A 206 -44.66 38.75 -20.07
C ARG A 206 -43.34 39.46 -19.80
N GLU A 207 -43.32 40.50 -18.97
CA GLU A 207 -42.08 41.23 -18.64
C GLU A 207 -41.15 40.42 -17.73
N LYS A 208 -41.69 39.61 -16.80
CA LYS A 208 -40.87 38.75 -15.95
C LYS A 208 -40.19 37.60 -16.71
N LEU A 209 -40.79 37.10 -17.78
CA LEU A 209 -40.16 36.09 -18.64
C LEU A 209 -39.06 36.69 -19.53
N ALA A 210 -39.20 37.95 -19.94
CA ALA A 210 -38.15 38.67 -20.67
C ALA A 210 -36.96 39.07 -19.79
N ALA A 211 -37.19 39.34 -18.49
CA ALA A 211 -36.16 39.72 -17.54
C ALA A 211 -35.23 38.57 -17.09
N ILE A 212 -35.57 37.30 -17.39
CA ILE A 212 -34.80 36.11 -16.98
C ILE A 212 -33.81 35.62 -18.05
N GLY A 213 -33.71 36.28 -19.21
CA GLY A 213 -32.55 36.17 -20.10
C GLY A 213 -31.96 34.76 -20.26
N ILE A 214 -32.73 33.83 -20.81
CA ILE A 214 -32.19 32.57 -21.31
C ILE A 214 -32.27 32.62 -22.83
N ASN A 215 -31.11 32.85 -23.43
CA ASN A 215 -30.76 32.36 -24.76
C ASN A 215 -29.56 31.44 -24.57
#